data_AF-A0A1H5WDQ3-F1
#
_entry.id   AF-A0A1H5WDQ3-F1
#
_cell.length_a   1.000
_cell.length_b   1.000
_cell.length_c   1.000
_cell.angle_alpha   90.00
_cell.angle_beta   90.00
_cell.angle_gamma   90.00
#
_symmetry.space_group_name_H-M   'P 1'
#
loop_
_entity.id
_entity.type
_entity.pdbx_description
1 polymer ?
#
loop_
_entity_poly.entity_id
_entity_poly.type
_entity_poly.pdbx_seq_one_letter_code
_entity_poly.pdbx_strand_id
1 'polypeptide(L)'
;MSRIHFHSKIKNKTPWISLGILLLLFLWSGPSFSQNQEETEEVETPEVERPDLSSLPKNPRKATLLSAILPGAGQVYNNKAWKVPILYAGFMADIYFINFNNKRYQTFRTALFAFDDGDRSQFPSLNREALVRNVDYWRQNRDMTILLLAAIYALNLIDANVDAHLSGFDISDDISMKIEPNVGTFAASGNTMGLSLKFQLK
;
A
#
# COMPACT_ATOMS: atom_id res chain seq x y z
N MET A 1 -33.15 -49.26 -37.16
CA MET A 1 -32.61 -49.03 -35.79
C MET A 1 -31.46 -48.06 -35.90
N SER A 2 -31.63 -46.80 -35.47
CA SER A 2 -30.52 -45.83 -35.44
C SER A 2 -30.57 -45.06 -34.11
N ARG A 3 -29.51 -45.22 -33.32
CA ARG A 3 -29.29 -44.59 -32.01
C ARG A 3 -28.90 -43.13 -32.22
N ILE A 4 -29.63 -42.21 -31.60
CA ILE A 4 -29.24 -40.79 -31.54
C ILE A 4 -28.52 -40.58 -30.20
N HIS A 5 -27.21 -40.34 -30.28
CA HIS A 5 -26.36 -40.02 -29.14
C HIS A 5 -26.62 -38.60 -28.64
N PHE A 6 -26.93 -38.47 -27.35
CA PHE A 6 -26.91 -37.21 -26.62
C PHE A 6 -25.44 -36.79 -26.40
N HIS A 7 -25.07 -35.57 -26.78
CA HIS A 7 -23.79 -34.97 -26.38
C HIS A 7 -24.06 -33.60 -25.74
N SER A 8 -23.84 -33.54 -24.44
CA SER A 8 -23.87 -32.34 -23.60
C SER A 8 -22.66 -31.46 -23.93
N LYS A 9 -22.91 -30.21 -24.36
CA LYS A 9 -21.88 -29.17 -24.47
C LYS A 9 -21.70 -28.51 -23.10
N ILE A 10 -20.67 -28.92 -22.37
CA ILE A 10 -20.15 -28.14 -21.23
C ILE A 10 -19.39 -26.94 -21.81
N LYS A 11 -19.94 -25.72 -21.66
CA LYS A 11 -19.28 -24.47 -22.03
C LYS A 11 -18.44 -23.98 -20.84
N ASN A 12 -17.13 -24.23 -20.88
CA ASN A 12 -16.20 -23.68 -19.90
C ASN A 12 -15.96 -22.19 -20.18
N LYS A 13 -16.55 -21.30 -19.36
CA LYS A 13 -16.33 -19.84 -19.42
C LYS A 13 -15.49 -19.36 -18.23
N THR A 14 -14.22 -19.75 -18.15
CA THR A 14 -13.29 -19.15 -17.17
C THR A 14 -11.83 -19.08 -17.66
N PRO A 15 -11.49 -18.49 -18.83
CA PRO A 15 -10.08 -18.28 -19.17
C PRO A 15 -9.45 -17.08 -18.45
N TRP A 16 -10.24 -16.16 -17.87
CA TRP A 16 -9.73 -14.89 -17.32
C TRP A 16 -9.31 -15.00 -15.85
N ILE A 17 -9.96 -15.87 -15.08
CA ILE A 17 -9.62 -16.11 -13.67
C ILE A 17 -8.34 -16.95 -13.58
N SER A 18 -8.14 -17.92 -14.48
CA SER A 18 -6.89 -18.69 -14.57
C SER A 18 -5.71 -17.84 -15.05
N LEU A 19 -5.93 -16.89 -15.97
CA LEU A 19 -4.89 -15.96 -16.42
C LEU A 19 -4.44 -15.00 -15.29
N GLY A 20 -5.38 -14.53 -14.48
CA GLY A 20 -5.08 -13.65 -13.33
C GLY A 20 -4.30 -14.36 -12.22
N ILE A 21 -4.60 -15.63 -11.94
CA ILE A 21 -3.87 -16.45 -10.97
C ILE A 21 -2.44 -16.76 -11.47
N LEU A 22 -2.26 -16.97 -12.78
CA LEU A 22 -0.93 -17.22 -13.36
C LEU A 22 -0.03 -15.97 -13.33
N LEU A 23 -0.62 -14.77 -13.46
CA LEU A 23 0.10 -13.49 -13.40
C LEU A 23 0.50 -13.11 -11.96
N LEU A 24 -0.30 -13.52 -10.97
CA LEU A 24 0.01 -13.38 -9.54
C LEU A 24 1.14 -14.31 -9.08
N LEU A 25 1.27 -15.51 -9.68
CA LEU A 25 2.37 -16.44 -9.41
C LEU A 25 3.70 -15.99 -10.05
N PHE A 26 3.64 -15.27 -11.19
CA PHE A 26 4.84 -14.73 -11.86
C PHE A 26 5.48 -13.56 -11.10
N LEU A 27 4.75 -12.90 -10.19
CA LEU A 27 5.24 -11.81 -9.34
C LEU A 27 5.91 -12.30 -8.05
N TRP A 28 5.81 -13.59 -7.70
CA TRP A 28 6.49 -14.16 -6.51
C TRP A 28 7.89 -14.70 -6.85
N SER A 29 8.17 -15.07 -8.10
CA SER A 29 9.50 -15.49 -8.54
C SER A 29 10.40 -14.28 -8.79
N GLY A 30 10.94 -13.69 -7.72
CA GLY A 30 12.10 -12.80 -7.84
C GLY A 30 13.28 -13.55 -8.48
N PRO A 31 14.16 -12.89 -9.25
CA PRO A 31 15.35 -13.54 -9.78
C PRO A 31 16.23 -14.00 -8.60
N SER A 32 16.40 -15.31 -8.45
CA SER A 32 17.48 -15.85 -7.62
C SER A 32 18.79 -15.48 -8.29
N PHE A 33 19.40 -14.38 -7.84
CA PHE A 33 20.75 -14.02 -8.23
C PHE A 33 21.68 -15.07 -7.60
N SER A 34 22.14 -16.04 -8.39
CA SER A 34 23.18 -16.98 -7.99
C SER A 34 24.50 -16.21 -7.95
N GLN A 35 24.98 -15.87 -6.76
CA GLN A 35 26.32 -15.33 -6.61
C GLN A 35 27.30 -16.51 -6.68
N ASN A 36 27.83 -16.78 -7.88
CA ASN A 36 29.06 -17.56 -8.00
C ASN A 36 30.16 -16.74 -7.32
N GLN A 37 30.61 -17.21 -6.17
CA GLN A 37 31.73 -16.64 -5.44
C GLN A 37 33.02 -17.13 -6.13
N GLU A 38 33.56 -16.35 -7.06
CA GLU A 38 34.98 -16.45 -7.38
C GLU A 38 35.74 -15.90 -6.17
N GLU A 39 36.45 -16.77 -5.46
CA GLU A 39 37.36 -16.40 -4.37
C GLU A 39 38.43 -15.45 -4.93
N THR A 40 38.18 -14.15 -4.76
CA THR A 40 39.21 -13.13 -4.86
C THR A 40 39.74 -12.97 -3.45
N GLU A 41 40.99 -13.34 -3.21
CA GLU A 41 41.70 -13.05 -1.96
C GLU A 41 41.78 -11.51 -1.79
N GLU A 42 40.79 -10.94 -1.10
CA GLU A 42 40.81 -9.54 -0.69
C GLU A 42 41.76 -9.39 0.49
N VAL A 43 42.88 -8.71 0.24
CA VAL A 43 43.74 -8.13 1.27
C VAL A 43 42.88 -7.25 2.18
N GLU A 44 42.77 -7.61 3.45
CA GLU A 44 42.02 -6.87 4.48
C GLU A 44 42.51 -5.42 4.59
N THR A 45 41.92 -4.52 3.81
CA THR A 45 41.90 -3.09 4.16
C THR A 45 40.89 -2.89 5.28
N PRO A 46 41.24 -2.19 6.37
CA PRO A 46 40.35 -2.04 7.52
C PRO A 46 39.04 -1.41 7.06
N GLU A 47 37.95 -2.14 7.25
CA GLU A 47 36.59 -1.64 7.02
C GLU A 47 36.35 -0.50 8.03
N VAL A 48 36.44 0.72 7.53
CA VAL A 48 35.99 1.90 8.28
C VAL A 48 34.49 1.73 8.44
N GLU A 49 34.08 1.23 9.61
CA GLU A 49 32.68 1.12 10.03
C GLU A 49 32.05 2.51 9.86
N ARG A 50 31.28 2.68 8.79
CA ARG A 50 30.64 3.96 8.51
C ARG A 50 29.58 4.15 9.59
N PRO A 51 29.54 5.30 10.29
CA PRO A 51 28.52 5.51 11.31
C PRO A 51 27.15 5.30 10.67
N ASP A 52 26.31 4.46 11.28
CA ASP A 52 24.95 4.22 10.82
C ASP A 52 24.13 5.52 10.97
N LEU A 53 24.08 6.28 9.89
CA LEU A 53 23.38 7.57 9.82
C LEU A 53 21.85 7.40 9.92
N SER A 54 21.32 6.18 9.83
CA SER A 54 19.89 5.92 9.85
C SER A 54 19.26 6.11 11.24
N SER A 55 20.08 5.95 12.29
CA SER A 55 19.72 6.08 13.71
C SER A 55 19.95 7.48 14.30
N LEU A 56 20.48 8.42 13.52
CA LEU A 56 20.69 9.79 13.99
C LEU A 56 19.34 10.48 14.27
N PRO A 57 19.21 11.23 15.38
CA PRO A 57 17.99 11.96 15.69
C PRO A 57 17.66 12.97 14.59
N LYS A 58 16.47 12.85 14.00
CA LYS A 58 16.01 13.66 12.87
C LYS A 58 15.28 14.91 13.35
N ASN A 59 15.37 15.99 12.59
CA ASN A 59 14.69 17.23 12.94
C ASN A 59 13.21 17.20 12.48
N PRO A 60 12.22 17.22 13.39
CA PRO A 60 10.81 17.10 13.03
C PRO A 60 10.30 18.26 12.16
N ARG A 61 10.83 19.48 12.38
CA ARG A 61 10.47 20.64 11.56
C ARG A 61 10.95 20.49 10.12
N LYS A 62 12.13 19.90 9.90
CA LYS A 62 12.63 19.62 8.54
C LYS A 62 11.80 18.54 7.84
N ALA A 63 11.46 17.46 8.54
CA ALA A 63 10.60 16.39 8.00
C ALA A 63 9.21 16.91 7.59
N THR A 64 8.61 17.72 8.47
CA THR A 64 7.33 18.41 8.24
C THR A 64 7.42 19.35 7.03
N LEU A 65 8.44 20.20 6.98
CA LEU A 65 8.62 21.13 5.86
C LEU A 65 8.82 20.40 4.53
N LEU A 66 9.59 19.32 4.51
CA LEU A 66 9.77 18.49 3.33
C LEU A 66 8.45 17.86 2.88
N SER A 67 7.68 17.25 3.80
CA SER A 67 6.36 16.68 3.50
C SER A 67 5.32 17.71 3.04
N ALA A 68 5.47 18.97 3.46
CA ALA A 68 4.60 20.07 3.04
C ALA A 68 4.90 20.57 1.62
N ILE A 69 6.15 20.48 1.16
CA ILE A 69 6.54 20.86 -0.20
C ILE A 69 6.22 19.74 -1.18
N LEU A 70 6.55 18.49 -0.81
CA LEU A 70 6.31 17.31 -1.62
C LEU A 70 5.68 16.21 -0.74
N PRO A 71 4.45 15.76 -1.04
CA PRO A 71 3.83 14.66 -0.31
C PRO A 71 4.74 13.43 -0.30
N GLY A 72 5.02 12.89 0.90
CA GLY A 72 5.92 11.76 1.09
C GLY A 72 7.41 12.09 1.26
N ALA A 73 7.87 13.33 1.04
CA ALA A 73 9.31 13.65 1.17
C ALA A 73 9.82 13.57 2.62
N GLY A 74 9.00 13.89 3.61
CA GLY A 74 9.35 13.65 5.02
C GLY A 74 9.44 12.16 5.37
N GLN A 75 8.66 11.30 4.71
CA GLN A 75 8.75 9.84 4.88
C GLN A 75 10.07 9.29 4.36
N VAL A 76 10.54 9.81 3.22
CA VAL A 76 11.87 9.49 2.68
C VAL A 76 12.97 9.97 3.63
N TYR A 77 12.86 11.21 4.13
CA TYR A 77 13.79 11.73 5.14
C TYR A 77 13.83 10.88 6.41
N ASN A 78 12.68 10.30 6.80
CA ASN A 78 12.58 9.42 7.95
C ASN A 78 13.03 7.97 7.67
N ASN A 79 13.60 7.65 6.50
CA ASN A 79 13.92 6.28 6.06
C ASN A 79 12.71 5.33 6.07
N LYS A 80 11.49 5.86 5.97
CA LYS A 80 10.24 5.12 5.90
C LYS A 80 9.61 5.25 4.50
N ALA A 81 10.43 5.17 3.46
CA ALA A 81 10.02 5.34 2.07
C ALA A 81 8.98 4.32 1.59
N TRP A 82 8.90 3.15 2.24
CA TRP A 82 7.89 2.12 1.93
C TRP A 82 6.44 2.61 2.11
N LYS A 83 6.20 3.66 2.92
CA LYS A 83 4.88 4.28 3.08
C LYS A 83 4.46 5.12 1.87
N VAL A 84 5.42 5.57 1.05
CA VAL A 84 5.19 6.52 -0.06
C VAL A 84 4.25 5.93 -1.12
N PRO A 85 4.43 4.69 -1.63
CA PRO A 85 3.49 4.10 -2.60
C PRO A 85 2.05 4.04 -2.08
N ILE A 86 1.86 3.73 -0.80
CA ILE A 86 0.53 3.66 -0.16
C ILE A 86 -0.10 5.06 -0.11
N LEU A 87 0.68 6.06 0.30
CA LEU A 87 0.23 7.45 0.33
C LEU A 87 -0.21 7.93 -1.05
N TYR A 88 0.61 7.70 -2.08
CA TYR A 88 0.28 8.09 -3.45
C TYR A 88 -0.91 7.31 -4.01
N ALA A 89 -1.07 6.03 -3.64
CA ALA A 89 -2.26 5.27 -3.99
C ALA A 89 -3.53 5.91 -3.41
N GLY A 90 -3.48 6.35 -2.14
CA GLY A 90 -4.57 7.09 -1.49
C GLY A 90 -4.90 8.40 -2.21
N PHE A 91 -3.90 9.22 -2.50
CA PHE A 91 -4.08 10.46 -3.28
C PHE A 91 -4.69 10.20 -4.67
N MET A 92 -4.15 9.23 -5.40
CA MET A 92 -4.63 8.90 -6.75
C MET A 92 -6.07 8.41 -6.74
N ALA A 93 -6.43 7.55 -5.77
CA ALA A 93 -7.79 7.09 -5.60
C ALA A 93 -8.75 8.25 -5.30
N ASP A 94 -8.39 9.13 -4.38
CA ASP A 94 -9.25 10.25 -3.99
C ASP A 94 -9.42 11.28 -5.12
N ILE A 95 -8.34 11.63 -5.83
CA ILE A 95 -8.39 12.47 -7.03
C ILE A 95 -9.31 11.86 -8.10
N TYR A 96 -9.27 10.54 -8.30
CA TYR A 96 -10.19 9.85 -9.19
C TYR A 96 -11.65 10.06 -8.76
N PHE A 97 -11.96 9.91 -7.46
CA PHE A 97 -13.30 10.12 -6.94
C PHE A 97 -13.76 11.58 -7.03
N ILE A 98 -12.89 12.55 -6.78
CA ILE A 98 -13.19 13.98 -6.97
C ILE A 98 -13.65 14.22 -8.42
N ASN A 99 -12.87 13.74 -9.39
CA ASN A 99 -13.18 13.89 -10.80
C ASN A 99 -14.48 13.19 -11.20
N PHE A 100 -14.69 11.97 -10.70
CA PHE A 100 -15.92 11.21 -10.93
C PHE A 100 -17.15 11.97 -10.41
N ASN A 101 -17.13 12.41 -9.16
CA ASN A 101 -18.24 13.17 -8.55
C ASN A 101 -18.46 14.50 -9.26
N ASN A 102 -17.38 15.23 -9.61
CA ASN A 102 -17.48 16.49 -10.34
C ASN A 102 -18.11 16.29 -11.74
N LYS A 103 -17.72 15.25 -12.48
CA LYS A 103 -18.31 14.96 -13.80
C LYS A 103 -19.81 14.67 -13.71
N ARG A 104 -20.23 13.89 -12.71
CA ARG A 104 -21.65 13.60 -12.45
C ARG A 104 -22.41 14.87 -12.04
N TYR A 105 -21.85 15.67 -11.14
CA TYR A 105 -22.38 16.96 -10.75
C TYR A 105 -22.64 17.86 -11.97
N GLN A 106 -21.65 18.03 -12.85
CA GLN A 106 -21.81 18.84 -14.06
C GLN A 106 -22.87 18.27 -15.01
N THR A 107 -22.93 16.94 -15.16
CA THR A 107 -23.92 16.28 -16.02
C THR A 107 -25.35 16.57 -15.56
N PHE A 108 -25.65 16.40 -14.27
CA PHE A 108 -26.97 16.68 -13.73
C PHE A 108 -27.29 18.17 -13.67
N ARG A 109 -26.28 19.02 -13.43
CA ARG A 109 -26.43 20.48 -13.45
C ARG A 109 -26.81 20.98 -14.84
N THR A 110 -26.12 20.50 -15.88
CA THR A 110 -26.45 20.84 -17.27
C THR A 110 -27.83 20.30 -17.65
N ALA A 111 -28.17 19.08 -17.24
CA ALA A 111 -29.51 18.53 -17.49
C ALA A 111 -30.63 19.33 -16.81
N LEU A 112 -30.39 19.85 -15.60
CA LEU A 112 -31.36 20.70 -14.90
C LEU A 112 -31.60 22.01 -15.65
N PHE A 113 -30.56 22.65 -16.18
CA PHE A 113 -30.71 23.86 -17.00
C PHE A 113 -31.45 23.56 -18.30
N ALA A 114 -31.08 22.49 -19.00
CA ALA A 114 -31.77 22.06 -20.21
C ALA A 114 -33.25 21.76 -19.94
N PHE A 115 -33.57 21.12 -18.80
CA PHE A 115 -34.94 20.86 -18.38
C PHE A 115 -35.74 22.14 -18.16
N ASP A 116 -35.12 23.15 -17.53
CA ASP A 116 -35.73 24.47 -17.30
C ASP A 116 -35.94 25.24 -18.63
N ASP A 117 -35.11 24.98 -19.64
CA ASP A 117 -35.26 25.48 -21.02
C ASP A 117 -36.26 24.64 -21.87
N GLY A 118 -36.84 23.57 -21.30
CA GLY A 118 -37.84 22.72 -21.95
C GLY A 118 -37.29 21.48 -22.67
N ASP A 119 -35.97 21.27 -22.68
CA ASP A 119 -35.33 20.06 -23.22
C ASP A 119 -35.23 18.96 -22.15
N ARG A 120 -35.91 17.84 -22.41
CA ARG A 120 -35.95 16.67 -21.51
C ARG A 120 -35.20 15.45 -22.06
N SER A 121 -34.42 15.62 -23.12
CA SER A 121 -33.80 14.52 -23.87
C SER A 121 -32.75 13.72 -23.08
N GLN A 122 -31.99 14.38 -22.19
CA GLN A 122 -30.87 13.74 -21.50
C GLN A 122 -31.31 12.75 -20.42
N PHE A 123 -32.38 13.07 -19.69
CA PHE A 123 -32.96 12.22 -18.63
C PHE A 123 -34.49 12.26 -18.66
N PRO A 124 -35.12 11.64 -19.67
CA PRO A 124 -36.57 11.79 -19.91
C PRO A 124 -37.45 11.17 -18.81
N SER A 125 -36.90 10.25 -18.02
CA SER A 125 -37.59 9.61 -16.89
C SER A 125 -37.51 10.39 -15.58
N LEU A 126 -36.73 11.48 -15.51
CA LEU A 126 -36.54 12.27 -14.29
C LEU A 126 -37.38 13.55 -14.36
N ASN A 127 -38.09 13.84 -13.25
CA ASN A 127 -38.70 15.16 -13.05
C ASN A 127 -37.67 16.15 -12.51
N ARG A 128 -38.06 17.44 -12.47
CA ARG A 128 -37.20 18.53 -12.01
C ARG A 128 -36.68 18.30 -10.59
N GLU A 129 -37.54 17.83 -9.69
CA GLU A 129 -37.19 17.57 -8.29
C GLU A 129 -36.13 16.46 -8.17
N ALA A 130 -36.23 15.41 -9.00
CA ALA A 130 -35.22 14.37 -9.07
C ALA A 130 -33.88 14.89 -9.62
N LEU A 131 -33.89 15.78 -10.62
CA LEU A 131 -32.68 16.40 -11.13
C LEU A 131 -32.00 17.25 -10.05
N VAL A 132 -32.75 18.11 -9.34
CA VAL A 132 -32.23 18.92 -8.23
C VAL A 132 -31.60 18.03 -7.14
N ARG A 133 -32.30 16.98 -6.71
CA ARG A 133 -31.74 16.03 -5.72
C ARG A 133 -30.44 15.40 -6.18
N ASN A 134 -30.33 15.03 -7.47
CA ASN A 134 -29.08 14.49 -8.01
C ASN A 134 -27.97 15.54 -8.04
N VAL A 135 -28.27 16.78 -8.44
CA VAL A 135 -27.29 17.88 -8.42
C VAL A 135 -26.74 18.07 -7.01
N ASP A 136 -27.60 18.18 -6.00
CA ASP A 136 -27.19 18.36 -4.61
C ASP A 136 -26.39 17.17 -4.08
N TYR A 137 -26.82 15.94 -4.39
CA TYR A 137 -26.11 14.72 -4.01
C TYR A 137 -24.68 14.68 -4.57
N TRP A 138 -24.50 14.90 -5.86
CA TRP A 138 -23.17 14.87 -6.48
C TRP A 138 -22.30 16.06 -6.07
N ARG A 139 -22.90 17.21 -5.77
CA ARG A 139 -22.19 18.36 -5.18
C ARG A 139 -21.64 18.00 -3.80
N GLN A 140 -22.48 17.48 -2.91
CA GLN A 140 -22.09 17.11 -1.55
C GLN A 140 -21.01 16.03 -1.56
N ASN A 141 -21.12 15.01 -2.40
CA ASN A 141 -20.09 13.98 -2.51
C ASN A 141 -18.77 14.53 -3.02
N ARG A 142 -18.78 15.42 -4.03
CA ARG A 142 -17.55 16.08 -4.51
C ARG A 142 -16.90 16.86 -3.37
N ASP A 143 -17.68 17.65 -2.66
CA ASP A 143 -17.16 18.49 -1.56
C ASP A 143 -16.62 17.61 -0.41
N MET A 144 -17.27 16.46 -0.13
CA MET A 144 -16.75 15.45 0.81
C MET A 144 -15.41 14.85 0.37
N THR A 145 -15.27 14.50 -0.92
CA THR A 145 -13.99 13.97 -1.44
C THR A 145 -12.88 15.02 -1.39
N ILE A 146 -13.18 16.29 -1.65
CA ILE A 146 -12.20 17.38 -1.49
C ILE A 146 -11.77 17.53 -0.02
N LEU A 147 -12.71 17.37 0.92
CA LEU A 147 -12.39 17.38 2.35
C LEU A 147 -11.54 16.17 2.74
N LEU A 148 -11.81 15.00 2.17
CA LEU A 148 -11.01 13.79 2.38
C LEU A 148 -9.58 13.98 1.86
N LEU A 149 -9.40 14.60 0.68
CA LEU A 149 -8.07 14.97 0.15
C LEU A 149 -7.28 15.82 1.14
N ALA A 150 -7.93 16.84 1.70
CA ALA A 150 -7.32 17.72 2.69
C ALA A 150 -6.95 16.96 3.97
N ALA A 151 -7.79 16.02 4.41
CA ALA A 151 -7.50 15.15 5.55
C ALA A 151 -6.31 14.22 5.29
N ILE A 152 -6.23 13.59 4.11
CA ILE A 152 -5.09 12.76 3.70
C ILE A 152 -3.80 13.60 3.69
N TYR A 153 -3.86 14.81 3.16
CA TYR A 153 -2.73 15.72 3.12
C TYR A 153 -2.24 16.13 4.53
N ALA A 154 -3.18 16.47 5.43
CA ALA A 154 -2.86 16.78 6.81
C ALA A 154 -2.27 15.56 7.55
N LEU A 155 -2.81 14.37 7.33
CA LEU A 155 -2.33 13.13 7.92
C LEU A 155 -0.91 12.79 7.47
N ASN A 156 -0.57 13.01 6.20
CA ASN A 156 0.80 12.87 5.71
C ASN A 156 1.80 13.77 6.45
N LEU A 157 1.39 15.01 6.77
CA LEU A 157 2.23 15.95 7.49
C LEU A 157 2.45 15.51 8.94
N ILE A 158 1.38 15.10 9.62
CA ILE A 158 1.41 14.64 11.00
C ILE A 158 2.23 13.36 11.13
N ASP A 159 2.02 12.37 10.24
CA ASP A 159 2.74 11.09 10.26
C ASP A 159 4.25 11.31 10.10
N ALA A 160 4.67 12.16 9.16
CA ALA A 160 6.08 12.49 8.97
C ALA A 160 6.69 13.25 10.18
N ASN A 161 5.91 14.10 10.84
CA ASN A 161 6.37 14.80 12.04
C ASN A 161 6.54 13.85 13.23
N VAL A 162 5.57 12.95 13.45
CA VAL A 162 5.63 11.94 14.52
C VAL A 162 6.79 10.98 14.29
N ASP A 163 6.96 10.45 13.08
CA ASP A 163 8.07 9.57 12.74
C ASP A 163 9.44 10.24 12.96
N ALA A 164 9.55 11.53 12.66
CA ALA A 164 10.78 12.28 12.92
C ALA A 164 11.01 12.48 14.42
N HIS A 165 9.95 12.77 15.20
CA HIS A 165 10.07 12.92 16.65
C HIS A 165 10.47 11.63 17.35
N LEU A 166 10.03 10.49 16.82
CA LEU A 166 10.34 9.16 17.35
C LEU A 166 11.66 8.58 16.83
N SER A 167 12.31 9.21 15.85
CA SER A 167 13.57 8.74 15.27
C SER A 167 14.76 8.71 16.23
N GLY A 168 14.69 9.47 17.34
CA GLY A 168 15.74 9.51 18.36
C GLY A 168 15.61 8.44 19.45
N PHE A 169 14.56 7.61 19.41
CA PHE A 169 14.44 6.47 20.31
C PHE A 169 15.19 5.27 19.73
N ASP A 170 15.94 4.57 20.58
CA ASP A 170 16.64 3.34 20.21
C ASP A 170 15.60 2.24 19.92
N ILE A 171 15.37 2.02 18.63
CA ILE A 171 14.57 0.93 18.08
C ILE A 171 15.57 -0.02 17.42
N SER A 172 16.49 -0.58 18.20
CA SER A 172 17.40 -1.60 17.72
C SER A 172 16.68 -2.95 17.68
N ASP A 173 16.65 -3.58 16.49
CA ASP A 173 16.11 -4.92 16.25
C ASP A 173 17.04 -6.04 16.79
N ASP A 174 17.79 -5.81 17.88
CA ASP A 174 18.63 -6.85 18.49
C ASP A 174 17.83 -7.77 19.43
N ILE A 175 16.59 -8.10 19.03
CA ILE A 175 15.91 -9.28 19.58
C ILE A 175 16.45 -10.48 18.80
N SER A 176 17.71 -10.81 19.02
CA SER A 176 18.33 -11.98 18.40
C SER A 176 17.85 -13.25 19.14
N MET A 177 16.91 -13.97 18.51
CA MET A 177 16.52 -15.31 18.94
C MET A 177 17.60 -16.30 18.50
N LYS A 178 18.44 -16.74 19.44
CA LYS A 178 19.45 -17.76 19.18
C LYS A 178 18.85 -19.14 19.46
N ILE A 179 18.71 -19.93 18.41
CA ILE A 179 18.30 -21.35 18.50
C ILE A 179 19.59 -22.17 18.53
N GLU A 180 19.94 -22.70 19.70
CA GLU A 180 21.11 -23.56 19.86
C GLU A 180 20.66 -25.00 20.18
N PRO A 181 21.23 -26.02 19.50
CA PRO A 181 21.01 -27.41 19.90
C PRO A 181 21.64 -27.64 21.28
N ASN A 182 20.85 -28.12 22.24
CA ASN A 182 21.31 -28.44 23.58
C ASN A 182 21.30 -29.97 23.75
N VAL A 183 22.48 -30.53 24.02
CA VAL A 183 22.65 -31.93 24.39
C VAL A 183 22.89 -32.00 25.89
N GLY A 184 21.86 -32.38 26.63
CA GLY A 184 21.92 -32.56 28.07
C GLY A 184 21.90 -34.04 28.44
N THR A 185 22.74 -34.45 29.40
CA THR A 185 22.63 -35.76 30.03
C THR A 185 21.70 -35.65 31.24
N PHE A 186 20.49 -36.21 31.15
CA PHE A 186 19.60 -36.35 32.30
C PHE A 186 20.00 -37.58 33.11
N ALA A 187 19.98 -37.47 34.45
CA ALA A 187 20.51 -38.48 35.38
C ALA A 187 19.77 -39.84 35.38
N ALA A 188 18.78 -40.03 34.50
CA ALA A 188 18.08 -41.29 34.30
C ALA A 188 18.10 -41.69 32.82
N SER A 189 19.23 -42.29 32.41
CA SER A 189 19.34 -43.22 31.27
C SER A 189 18.83 -42.74 29.90
N GLY A 190 19.61 -41.87 29.24
CA GLY A 190 19.54 -41.65 27.79
C GLY A 190 20.04 -40.28 27.36
N ASN A 191 20.70 -40.19 26.20
CA ASN A 191 21.02 -38.91 25.56
C ASN A 191 19.70 -38.27 25.10
N THR A 192 19.35 -37.11 25.65
CA THR A 192 18.21 -36.33 25.16
C THR A 192 18.73 -35.18 24.30
N MET A 193 18.24 -35.10 23.06
CA MET A 193 18.51 -34.00 22.16
C MET A 193 17.34 -33.02 22.28
N GLY A 194 17.62 -31.78 22.70
CA GLY A 194 16.62 -30.73 22.85
C GLY A 194 17.02 -29.46 22.11
N LEU A 195 16.03 -28.63 21.78
CA LEU A 195 16.26 -27.28 21.28
C LEU A 195 16.18 -26.30 22.46
N SER A 196 17.18 -25.43 22.61
CA SER A 196 17.15 -24.36 23.61
C SER A 196 16.94 -23.02 22.90
N LEU A 197 15.92 -22.27 23.36
CA LEU A 197 15.65 -20.91 22.90
C LEU A 197 16.22 -19.94 23.93
N LYS A 198 17.21 -19.14 23.52
CA LYS A 198 17.74 -18.05 24.34
C LYS A 198 17.35 -16.71 23.72
N PHE A 199 16.81 -15.84 24.57
CA PHE A 199 16.53 -14.46 24.25
C PHE A 199 17.62 -13.61 24.92
N GLN A 200 18.35 -12.85 24.13
CA GLN A 200 19.25 -11.79 24.63
C GLN A 200 18.50 -10.47 24.47
N LEU A 201 18.31 -9.77 25.58
CA LEU A 201 17.77 -8.40 25.62
C LEU A 201 18.91 -7.50 26.09
N LYS A 202 19.17 -6.42 25.36
CA LYS A 202 20.19 -5.43 25.70
C LYS A 202 19.60 -4.31 26.55
#